data_AF-A0A5K0YHS9-F1
#
_entry.id   AF-A0A5K0YHS9-F1
#
_cell.length_a   1.000
_cell.length_b   1.000
_cell.length_c   1.000
_cell.angle_alpha   90.00
_cell.angle_beta   90.00
_cell.angle_gamma   90.00
#
_symmetry.space_group_name_H-M   'P 1'
#
loop_
_entity.id
_entity.type
_entity.pdbx_description
1 polymer ?
#
loop_
_entity_poly.entity_id
_entity_poly.type
_entity_poly.pdbx_seq_one_letter_code
_entity_poly.pdbx_strand_id
1 'polypeptide(L)' 'DVLPHTTYTCSPPVSSSTAALLTLNDFSEGGDGGRPSECDESYHENSERVVALSTG' A
#
# COMPACT_ATOMS: atom_id res chain seq x y z
N ASP A 1 6.22 13.96 22.40
CA ASP A 1 5.83 14.88 21.32
C ASP A 1 5.66 14.10 20.02
N VAL A 2 4.44 14.06 19.47
CA VAL A 2 4.19 13.47 18.15
C VAL A 2 4.46 14.54 17.11
N LEU A 3 5.41 14.29 16.21
CA LEU A 3 5.66 15.20 15.10
C LEU A 3 4.50 15.11 14.09
N PRO A 4 4.03 16.24 13.53
CA PRO A 4 2.98 16.21 12.51
C PRO A 4 3.48 15.49 11.25
N HIS A 5 2.63 14.64 10.68
CA HIS A 5 2.86 13.98 9.40
C HIS A 5 2.06 14.69 8.30
N THR A 6 2.69 14.92 7.15
CA THR A 6 2.01 15.47 5.98
C THR A 6 1.05 14.44 5.39
N THR A 7 -0.15 14.87 5.02
CA THR A 7 -1.16 14.05 4.33
C THR A 7 -1.26 14.46 2.86
N TYR A 8 -1.52 13.49 2.00
CA TYR A 8 -1.68 13.68 0.56
C TYR A 8 -2.97 12.99 0.10
N THR A 9 -3.71 13.66 -0.78
CA THR A 9 -4.87 13.10 -1.48
C THR A 9 -4.58 12.93 -2.97
N CYS A 10 -3.31 12.97 -3.35
CA CYS A 10 -2.86 12.85 -4.72
C CYS A 10 -1.50 12.15 -4.80
N SER A 11 -1.22 11.54 -5.95
CA SER A 11 0.09 10.99 -6.31
C SER A 11 0.70 11.71 -7.52
N PRO A 12 2.02 11.55 -7.78
CA PRO A 12 2.64 12.03 -9.00
C PRO A 12 1.95 11.49 -10.27
N PRO A 13 2.03 12.19 -11.42
CA PRO A 13 1.41 11.74 -12.66
C PRO A 13 1.91 10.35 -13.08
N VAL A 14 0.97 9.49 -13.46
CA VAL A 14 1.27 8.16 -14.01
C VAL A 14 1.78 8.29 -15.44
N SER A 15 2.87 7.57 -15.77
CA SER A 15 3.46 7.50 -17.11
C SER A 15 3.76 6.05 -17.51
N SER A 16 4.32 5.83 -18.71
CA SER A 16 4.76 4.49 -19.14
C SER A 16 5.87 3.89 -18.27
N SER A 17 6.56 4.71 -17.47
CA SER A 17 7.59 4.29 -16.52
C SER A 17 7.56 5.23 -15.29
N THR A 18 6.53 5.07 -14.46
CA THR A 18 6.32 5.88 -13.26
C THR A 18 7.38 5.57 -12.20
N ALA A 19 8.11 6.59 -11.75
CA ALA A 19 9.06 6.45 -10.66
C ALA A 19 8.31 6.27 -9.32
N ALA A 20 8.73 5.28 -8.53
CA ALA A 20 8.11 4.96 -7.25
C ALA A 20 9.14 4.44 -6.25
N LEU A 21 8.79 4.47 -4.96
CA LEU A 21 9.54 3.80 -3.90
C LEU A 21 8.84 2.49 -3.56
N LEU A 22 9.54 1.37 -3.71
CA LEU A 22 9.03 0.06 -3.32
C LEU A 22 9.27 -0.16 -1.82
N THR A 23 8.21 -0.48 -1.09
CA THR A 23 8.25 -0.89 0.32
C THR A 23 7.81 -2.35 0.47
N LEU A 24 8.07 -2.94 1.64
CA LEU A 24 7.64 -4.29 1.98
C LEU A 24 6.42 -4.23 2.92
N ASN A 25 5.43 -5.06 2.68
CA ASN A 25 4.21 -5.17 3.49
C ASN A 25 3.74 -6.63 3.54
N ASP A 26 3.30 -7.10 4.72
CA ASP A 26 2.62 -8.38 4.88
C ASP A 26 1.09 -8.23 4.69
N PHE A 27 0.55 -8.92 3.68
CA PHE A 27 -0.88 -8.89 3.34
C PHE A 27 -1.68 -10.07 3.93
N SER A 28 -1.02 -10.95 4.69
CA SER A 28 -1.64 -12.13 5.28
C SER A 28 -2.50 -11.77 6.50
N GLU A 29 -3.40 -12.68 6.88
CA GLU A 29 -4.24 -12.51 8.06
C GLU A 29 -3.38 -12.46 9.33
N GLY A 30 -3.55 -11.39 10.12
CA GLY A 30 -2.73 -11.13 11.31
C GLY A 30 -1.34 -10.53 11.03
N GLY A 31 -1.02 -10.22 9.77
CA GLY A 31 0.18 -9.47 9.37
C GLY A 31 0.07 -7.95 9.61
N ASP A 32 0.94 -7.20 8.95
CA ASP A 32 1.11 -5.74 9.12
C ASP A 32 -0.16 -4.94 8.80
N GLY A 33 -0.94 -5.40 7.81
CA GLY A 33 -2.10 -4.66 7.28
C GLY A 33 -3.27 -4.54 8.26
N GLY A 34 -3.36 -5.40 9.28
CA GLY A 34 -4.41 -5.43 10.31
C GLY A 34 -5.84 -5.73 9.82
N ARG A 35 -6.17 -5.40 8.57
CA ARG A 35 -7.48 -5.57 7.90
C ARG A 35 -7.30 -6.15 6.48
N PRO A 36 -8.35 -6.76 5.91
CA PRO A 36 -8.31 -7.24 4.53
C PRO A 36 -8.04 -6.12 3.50
N SER A 37 -7.55 -6.51 2.34
CA SER A 37 -7.24 -5.59 1.23
C SER A 37 -8.51 -4.92 0.70
N GLU A 38 -8.42 -3.62 0.43
CA GLU A 38 -9.61 -2.79 0.12
C GLU A 38 -10.29 -3.18 -1.19
N CYS A 39 -9.56 -3.72 -2.16
CA CYS A 39 -10.09 -4.01 -3.49
C CYS A 39 -11.06 -5.21 -3.51
N ASP A 40 -10.86 -6.19 -2.63
CA ASP A 40 -11.57 -7.49 -2.65
C ASP A 40 -11.96 -8.01 -1.26
N GLU A 41 -11.75 -7.21 -0.22
CA GLU A 41 -12.06 -7.53 1.17
C GLU A 41 -11.39 -8.83 1.66
N SER A 42 -10.22 -9.19 1.12
CA SER A 42 -9.52 -10.44 1.42
C SER A 42 -8.08 -10.25 1.88
N TYR A 43 -7.56 -11.24 2.63
CA TYR A 43 -6.13 -11.36 2.93
C TYR A 43 -5.43 -12.11 1.80
N HIS A 44 -4.14 -11.83 1.59
CA HIS A 44 -3.33 -12.49 0.57
C HIS A 44 -2.09 -13.13 1.18
N GLU A 45 -1.81 -14.35 0.74
CA GLU A 45 -0.57 -15.06 1.11
C GLU A 45 0.65 -14.29 0.58
N ASN A 46 1.73 -14.24 1.35
CA ASN A 46 2.97 -13.54 0.93
C ASN A 46 3.67 -14.15 -0.30
N SER A 47 3.19 -15.31 -0.77
CA SER A 47 3.62 -15.91 -2.04
C SER A 47 2.88 -15.36 -3.27
N GLU A 48 1.75 -14.69 -3.07
CA GLU A 48 0.99 -13.99 -4.10
C GLU A 48 1.68 -12.65 -4.44
N ARG A 49 1.73 -12.30 -5.73
CA ARG A 49 2.34 -11.04 -6.18
C ARG A 49 1.31 -9.92 -6.19
N VAL A 50 1.01 -9.38 -5.01
CA VAL A 50 0.11 -8.24 -4.79
C VAL A 50 0.86 -7.00 -4.30
N VAL A 51 0.28 -5.82 -4.50
CA VAL A 51 0.82 -4.53 -4.05
C VAL A 51 -0.30 -3.62 -3.57
N ALA A 52 0.03 -2.70 -2.66
CA ALA A 52 -0.78 -1.53 -2.36
C ALA A 52 -0.17 -0.30 -3.04
N LEU A 53 -1.02 0.66 -3.42
CA LEU A 53 -0.60 1.93 -3.99
C LEU A 53 -0.95 3.07 -3.03
N SER A 54 -0.12 4.12 -3.02
CA SER A 54 -0.47 5.37 -2.33
C SER A 54 -1.74 5.99 -2.91
N THR A 55 -2.48 6.76 -2.10
CA THR A 55 -3.63 7.54 -2.56
C THR A 55 -3.25 8.44 -3.73
N GLY A 56 -4.01 8.36 -4.83
CA GLY A 56 -3.73 8.96 -6.12
C GLY A 56 -4.57 10.17 -6.47
#